data_AF-A0A6N8GGI6-F1
#
_entry.id   AF-A0A6N8GGI6-F1
#
_cell.length_a   1.000
_cell.length_b   1.000
_cell.length_c   1.000
_cell.angle_alpha   90.00
_cell.angle_beta   90.00
_cell.angle_gamma   90.00
#
_symmetry.space_group_name_H-M   'P 1'
#
loop_
_entity.id
_entity.type
_entity.pdbx_description
1 polymer ?
#
loop_
_entity_poly.entity_id
_entity_poly.type
_entity_poly.pdbx_seq_one_letter_code
_entity_poly.pdbx_strand_id
1 'polypeptide(L)'
;MSNYIRTELIEGARRRFINERYRYVEFADRISREIYFAAATAGIECRAFGRAKDVGSFVKKIYTKNYTDPWKEVTDKAGVRVIVDHIGNVDPVIDLVKNNHRVIDLEDTRLKYGDEDRFSYPKVHLQVQAPAAASDPEPLECEIQIRSEAQDLWARMSHTWLYKQEGTPPNVTRSLYRLLALVELYDAEIERGIGTFMSSPEAQENRLFMVAERFYRAFCSVPYREDESREIFPVLTRLVDQLDINYEQALIEFTQNRKEKLERIYSRYGPDGALYEPRRYALITQPESIVVFEFLENRKFTLKEAWESDFDLDDLRELADTWSVNIE
;
A
#
# COMPACT_ATOMS: atom_id res chain seq x y z
N MET A 1 7.06 9.51 -47.98
CA MET A 1 6.90 8.07 -48.26
C MET A 1 5.67 7.89 -49.15
N SER A 2 5.74 7.05 -50.19
CA SER A 2 4.53 6.64 -50.92
C SER A 2 3.52 5.98 -49.95
N ASN A 3 2.22 6.23 -50.13
CA ASN A 3 1.15 5.61 -49.34
C ASN A 3 1.24 4.07 -49.31
N TYR A 4 1.82 3.47 -50.36
CA TYR A 4 2.08 2.04 -50.44
C TYR A 4 3.13 1.57 -49.42
N ILE A 5 4.29 2.23 -49.39
CA ILE A 5 5.41 1.89 -48.47
C ILE A 5 4.96 1.99 -47.01
N ARG A 6 4.14 3.02 -46.70
CA ARG A 6 3.60 3.20 -45.35
C ARG A 6 2.64 2.08 -44.97
N THR A 7 1.81 1.62 -45.90
CA THR A 7 0.86 0.53 -45.65
C THR A 7 1.61 -0.79 -45.41
N GLU A 8 2.65 -1.08 -46.19
CA GLU A 8 3.50 -2.26 -45.96
C GLU A 8 4.22 -2.22 -44.62
N LEU A 9 4.74 -1.06 -44.21
CA LEU A 9 5.39 -0.88 -42.91
C LEU A 9 4.44 -1.18 -41.74
N ILE A 10 3.21 -0.64 -41.80
CA ILE A 10 2.19 -0.86 -40.77
C ILE A 10 1.76 -2.33 -40.73
N GLU A 11 1.57 -2.94 -41.90
CA GLU A 11 1.20 -4.36 -42.01
C GLU A 11 2.31 -5.28 -41.50
N GLY A 12 3.57 -4.95 -41.77
CA GLY A 12 4.74 -5.63 -41.21
C GLY A 12 4.77 -5.56 -39.68
N ALA A 13 4.60 -4.37 -39.10
CA ALA A 13 4.51 -4.18 -37.65
C ALA A 13 3.33 -4.94 -37.04
N ARG A 14 2.17 -4.96 -37.72
CA ARG A 14 0.99 -5.70 -37.28
C ARG A 14 1.23 -7.22 -37.25
N ARG A 15 1.82 -7.79 -38.30
CA ARG A 15 2.15 -9.23 -38.35
C ARG A 15 3.17 -9.61 -37.29
N ARG A 16 4.21 -8.78 -37.12
CA ARG A 16 5.20 -8.96 -36.05
C ARG A 16 4.53 -8.94 -34.68
N PHE A 17 3.64 -7.96 -34.43
CA PHE A 17 2.93 -7.88 -33.16
C PHE A 17 2.06 -9.09 -32.90
N ILE A 18 1.35 -9.64 -33.89
CA ILE A 18 0.58 -10.88 -33.73
C ILE A 18 1.47 -12.04 -33.29
N ASN A 19 2.60 -12.23 -33.97
CA ASN A 19 3.50 -13.35 -33.72
C ASN A 19 4.19 -13.24 -32.35
N GLU A 20 4.48 -12.02 -31.91
CA GLU A 20 5.20 -11.76 -30.65
C GLU A 20 4.26 -11.40 -29.48
N ARG A 21 2.94 -11.29 -29.71
CA ARG A 21 1.99 -10.79 -28.70
C ARG A 21 2.04 -11.57 -27.39
N TYR A 22 2.24 -12.88 -27.46
CA TYR A 22 2.32 -13.76 -26.29
C TYR A 22 3.39 -13.30 -25.30
N ARG A 23 4.52 -12.78 -25.80
CA ARG A 23 5.63 -12.30 -24.96
C ARG A 23 5.24 -11.07 -24.16
N TYR A 24 4.46 -10.17 -24.76
CA TYR A 24 3.92 -8.99 -24.07
C TYR A 24 2.82 -9.36 -23.08
N VAL A 25 2.06 -10.45 -23.31
CA VAL A 25 1.11 -10.98 -22.33
C VAL A 25 1.86 -11.52 -21.12
N GLU A 26 2.81 -12.44 -21.34
CA GLU A 26 3.63 -13.02 -20.28
C GLU A 26 4.40 -11.96 -19.49
N PHE A 27 4.93 -10.95 -20.18
CA PHE A 27 5.65 -9.85 -19.54
C PHE A 27 4.73 -8.99 -18.67
N ALA A 28 3.55 -8.60 -19.18
CA ALA A 28 2.59 -7.82 -18.40
C ALA A 28 2.10 -8.60 -17.17
N ASP A 29 1.80 -9.89 -17.31
CA ASP A 29 1.35 -10.76 -16.21
C ASP A 29 2.43 -10.99 -15.15
N ARG A 30 3.70 -11.02 -15.57
CA ARG A 30 4.83 -11.07 -14.65
C ARG A 30 4.94 -9.76 -13.86
N ILE A 31 4.98 -8.62 -14.53
CA ILE A 31 5.10 -7.31 -13.88
C ILE A 31 3.91 -7.06 -12.93
N SER A 32 2.67 -7.40 -13.33
CA SER A 32 1.52 -7.22 -12.45
C SER A 32 1.61 -8.05 -11.17
N ARG A 33 2.13 -9.29 -11.26
CA ARG A 33 2.35 -10.14 -10.07
C ARG A 33 3.48 -9.60 -9.19
N GLU A 34 4.59 -9.17 -9.79
CA GLU A 34 5.71 -8.58 -9.06
C GLU A 34 5.27 -7.35 -8.25
N ILE A 35 4.50 -6.44 -8.88
CA ILE A 35 3.96 -5.26 -8.19
C ILE A 35 2.97 -5.66 -7.09
N TYR A 36 2.05 -6.59 -7.36
CA TYR A 36 1.08 -7.04 -6.36
C TYR A 36 1.76 -7.64 -5.11
N PHE A 37 2.75 -8.52 -5.30
CA PHE A 37 3.45 -9.15 -4.17
C PHE A 37 4.31 -8.15 -3.40
N ALA A 38 4.98 -7.24 -4.09
CA ALA A 38 5.75 -6.19 -3.44
C ALA A 38 4.83 -5.26 -2.63
N ALA A 39 3.66 -4.89 -3.18
CA ALA A 39 2.69 -4.04 -2.48
C ALA A 39 2.14 -4.74 -1.22
N ALA A 40 1.76 -6.01 -1.34
CA ALA A 40 1.31 -6.82 -0.20
C ALA A 40 2.39 -6.94 0.89
N THR A 41 3.67 -7.09 0.49
CA THR A 41 4.80 -7.12 1.44
C THR A 41 5.00 -5.78 2.15
N ALA A 42 4.69 -4.67 1.46
CA ALA A 42 4.73 -3.32 2.01
C ALA A 42 3.46 -2.93 2.78
N GLY A 43 2.47 -3.83 2.93
CA GLY A 43 1.20 -3.52 3.58
C GLY A 43 0.29 -2.58 2.78
N ILE A 44 0.50 -2.47 1.46
CA ILE A 44 -0.29 -1.61 0.57
C ILE A 44 -1.35 -2.46 -0.13
N GLU A 45 -2.61 -2.18 0.14
CA GLU A 45 -3.75 -2.83 -0.51
C GLU A 45 -3.88 -2.37 -1.97
N CYS A 46 -3.79 -3.30 -2.92
CA CYS A 46 -3.99 -3.00 -4.33
C CYS A 46 -4.43 -4.21 -5.15
N ARG A 47 -4.92 -3.94 -6.36
CA ARG A 47 -5.18 -4.92 -7.42
C ARG A 47 -4.36 -4.60 -8.64
N ALA A 48 -3.63 -5.57 -9.18
CA ALA A 48 -2.81 -5.39 -10.36
C ALA A 48 -3.27 -6.30 -11.52
N PHE A 49 -3.44 -5.72 -12.70
CA PHE A 49 -3.91 -6.42 -13.90
C PHE A 49 -2.95 -6.20 -15.06
N GLY A 50 -2.29 -7.27 -15.51
CA GLY A 50 -1.47 -7.29 -16.72
C GLY A 50 -2.33 -7.48 -17.98
N ARG A 51 -1.95 -6.82 -19.08
CA ARG A 51 -2.49 -7.10 -20.41
C ARG A 51 -1.51 -6.72 -21.52
N ALA A 52 -1.58 -7.47 -22.63
CA ALA A 52 -1.04 -6.99 -23.90
C ALA A 52 -2.09 -6.18 -24.67
N LYS A 53 -1.63 -5.17 -25.42
CA LYS A 53 -2.47 -4.36 -26.29
C LYS A 53 -3.23 -5.25 -27.28
N ASP A 54 -4.48 -4.89 -27.57
CA ASP A 54 -5.24 -5.50 -28.66
C ASP A 54 -4.63 -5.12 -30.03
N VAL A 55 -4.64 -6.03 -30.99
CA VAL A 55 -4.02 -5.83 -32.32
C VAL A 55 -4.71 -4.70 -33.08
N GLY A 56 -6.04 -4.62 -33.02
CA GLY A 56 -6.78 -3.52 -33.64
C GLY A 56 -6.43 -2.18 -33.00
N SER A 57 -6.30 -2.16 -31.67
CA SER A 57 -5.89 -0.97 -30.91
C SER A 57 -4.43 -0.57 -31.18
N PHE A 58 -3.53 -1.53 -31.43
CA PHE A 58 -2.15 -1.30 -31.86
C PHE A 58 -2.13 -0.57 -33.21
N VAL A 59 -2.81 -1.12 -34.21
CA VAL A 59 -2.90 -0.52 -35.55
C VAL A 59 -3.58 0.86 -35.50
N LYS A 60 -4.69 0.99 -34.78
CA LYS A 60 -5.40 2.27 -34.60
C LYS A 60 -4.46 3.34 -34.04
N LYS A 61 -3.67 3.01 -33.01
CA LYS A 61 -2.72 3.96 -32.39
C LYS A 61 -1.68 4.45 -33.38
N ILE A 62 -1.16 3.57 -34.25
CA ILE A 62 -0.19 3.92 -35.30
C ILE A 62 -0.77 4.96 -36.28
N TYR A 63 -2.01 4.76 -36.73
CA TYR A 63 -2.67 5.73 -37.60
C TYR A 63 -2.95 7.05 -36.89
N THR A 64 -3.49 7.01 -35.66
CA THR A 64 -3.85 8.21 -34.89
C THR A 64 -2.64 9.09 -34.56
N LYS A 65 -1.49 8.48 -34.23
CA LYS A 65 -0.27 9.21 -33.84
C LYS A 65 0.69 9.46 -34.99
N ASN A 66 0.38 8.96 -36.18
CA ASN A 66 1.17 9.18 -37.39
C ASN A 66 2.66 8.77 -37.26
N TYR A 67 2.92 7.65 -36.56
CA TYR A 67 4.28 7.16 -36.30
C TYR A 67 5.05 6.83 -37.58
N THR A 68 6.34 7.16 -37.55
CA THR A 68 7.31 6.93 -38.62
C THR A 68 7.98 5.56 -38.52
N ASP A 69 8.25 5.09 -37.29
CA ASP A 69 8.64 3.72 -36.96
C ASP A 69 7.60 3.14 -35.99
N PRO A 70 6.49 2.59 -36.51
CA PRO A 70 5.40 2.05 -35.71
C PRO A 70 5.83 0.98 -34.70
N TRP A 71 6.87 0.22 -35.02
CA TRP A 71 7.31 -0.85 -34.14
C TRP A 71 8.01 -0.28 -32.90
N LYS A 72 8.92 0.66 -33.07
CA LYS A 72 9.66 1.25 -31.94
C LYS A 72 8.82 2.28 -31.17
N GLU A 73 8.01 3.07 -31.85
CA GLU A 73 7.29 4.21 -31.22
C GLU A 73 6.04 3.80 -30.44
N VAL A 74 5.46 2.62 -30.70
CA VAL A 74 4.36 2.09 -29.87
C VAL A 74 4.95 1.40 -28.64
N THR A 75 5.10 2.12 -27.54
CA THR A 75 5.75 1.62 -26.30
C THR A 75 4.80 0.85 -25.38
N ASP A 76 3.49 1.08 -25.48
CA ASP A 76 2.45 0.45 -24.64
C ASP A 76 1.93 -0.89 -25.20
N LYS A 77 2.84 -1.72 -25.70
CA LYS A 77 2.53 -3.08 -26.20
C LYS A 77 2.14 -4.02 -25.05
N ALA A 78 2.82 -3.89 -23.91
CA ALA A 78 2.41 -4.44 -22.62
C ALA A 78 1.96 -3.28 -21.72
N GLY A 79 0.96 -3.54 -20.88
CA GLY A 79 0.52 -2.57 -19.89
C GLY A 79 -0.01 -3.24 -18.63
N VAL A 80 0.27 -2.63 -17.49
CA VAL A 80 -0.23 -3.05 -16.18
C VAL A 80 -1.09 -1.94 -15.62
N ARG A 81 -2.24 -2.31 -15.07
CA ARG A 81 -3.07 -1.39 -14.28
C ARG A 81 -2.98 -1.78 -12.82
N VAL A 82 -2.56 -0.85 -11.98
CA VAL A 82 -2.58 -0.98 -10.53
C VAL A 82 -3.70 -0.09 -9.99
N ILE A 83 -4.62 -0.70 -9.25
CA ILE A 83 -5.74 -0.01 -8.60
C ILE A 83 -5.51 -0.08 -7.09
N VAL A 84 -5.28 1.06 -6.46
CA VAL A 84 -5.21 1.22 -5.00
C VAL A 84 -6.57 1.61 -4.46
N ASP A 85 -6.80 1.30 -3.19
CA ASP A 85 -8.05 1.56 -2.46
C ASP A 85 -8.32 3.06 -2.24
N HIS A 86 -7.30 3.87 -1.95
CA HIS A 86 -7.40 5.32 -1.83
C HIS A 86 -6.21 6.04 -2.48
N ILE A 87 -6.41 7.32 -2.79
CA ILE A 87 -5.44 8.12 -3.56
C ILE A 87 -4.09 8.28 -2.85
N GLY A 88 -4.05 8.31 -1.51
CA GLY A 88 -2.82 8.35 -0.72
C GLY A 88 -1.87 7.17 -0.96
N ASN A 89 -2.38 6.02 -1.42
CA ASN A 89 -1.55 4.86 -1.76
C ASN A 89 -0.92 4.93 -3.17
N VAL A 90 -1.22 5.95 -3.98
CA VAL A 90 -0.60 6.10 -5.32
C VAL A 90 0.91 6.36 -5.22
N ASP A 91 1.34 7.27 -4.34
CA ASP A 91 2.76 7.61 -4.18
C ASP A 91 3.60 6.44 -3.61
N PRO A 92 3.14 5.74 -2.55
CA PRO A 92 3.78 4.50 -2.10
C PRO A 92 3.99 3.47 -3.21
N VAL A 93 2.99 3.27 -4.09
CA VAL A 93 3.12 2.34 -5.23
C VAL A 93 4.08 2.88 -6.30
N ILE A 94 4.10 4.20 -6.57
CA ILE A 94 5.10 4.80 -7.47
C ILE A 94 6.51 4.49 -6.97
N ASP A 95 6.78 4.72 -5.70
CA ASP A 95 8.11 4.52 -5.11
C ASP A 95 8.48 3.05 -5.09
N LEU A 96 7.53 2.17 -4.79
CA LEU A 96 7.69 0.73 -4.91
C LEU A 96 8.09 0.32 -6.33
N VAL A 97 7.42 0.84 -7.37
CA VAL A 97 7.76 0.53 -8.76
C VAL A 97 9.17 1.04 -9.11
N LYS A 98 9.53 2.26 -8.69
CA LYS A 98 10.88 2.82 -8.91
C LYS A 98 11.98 2.00 -8.24
N ASN A 99 11.71 1.45 -7.06
CA ASN A 99 12.69 0.67 -6.30
C ASN A 99 12.91 -0.74 -6.87
N ASN A 100 11.90 -1.31 -7.55
CA ASN A 100 11.94 -2.69 -8.03
C ASN A 100 12.11 -2.83 -9.55
N HIS A 101 11.88 -1.76 -10.32
CA HIS A 101 11.94 -1.78 -11.77
C HIS A 101 12.73 -0.61 -12.33
N ARG A 102 13.33 -0.80 -13.51
CA ARG A 102 13.95 0.29 -14.26
C ARG A 102 12.86 1.13 -14.93
N VAL A 103 12.54 2.26 -14.30
CA VAL A 103 11.65 3.30 -14.86
C VAL A 103 12.44 4.14 -15.86
N ILE A 104 11.93 4.26 -17.09
CA ILE A 104 12.54 5.07 -18.16
C ILE A 104 11.75 6.35 -18.47
N ASP A 105 10.48 6.42 -18.06
CA ASP A 105 9.65 7.61 -18.17
C ASP A 105 8.58 7.62 -17.06
N LEU A 106 8.18 8.80 -16.61
CA LEU A 106 7.11 9.02 -15.63
C LEU A 106 6.26 10.22 -16.08
N GLU A 107 5.03 9.94 -16.48
CA GLU A 107 4.02 10.95 -16.74
C GLU A 107 3.10 11.06 -15.53
N ASP A 108 3.24 12.15 -14.78
CA ASP A 108 2.33 12.52 -13.69
C ASP A 108 1.65 13.85 -14.02
N THR A 109 0.32 13.84 -14.10
CA THR A 109 -0.48 15.02 -14.37
C THR A 109 -1.32 15.49 -13.17
N ARG A 110 -1.09 14.94 -11.97
CA ARG A 110 -1.80 15.35 -10.74
C ARG A 110 -1.53 16.79 -10.34
N LEU A 111 -0.33 17.28 -10.64
CA LEU A 111 0.08 18.66 -10.36
C LEU A 111 -0.04 19.59 -11.58
N LYS A 112 -0.57 19.10 -12.71
CA LYS A 112 -0.75 19.91 -13.91
C LYS A 112 -2.14 20.55 -13.87
N TYR A 113 -2.18 21.87 -13.77
CA TYR A 113 -3.38 22.65 -14.06
C TYR A 113 -3.63 22.52 -15.58
N GLY A 114 -4.72 21.84 -15.97
CA GLY A 114 -5.06 21.66 -17.37
C GLY A 114 -5.42 22.97 -18.08
N ASP A 115 -5.62 22.91 -19.40
CA ASP A 115 -6.26 24.00 -20.14
C ASP A 115 -7.64 24.29 -19.52
N GLU A 116 -7.95 25.57 -19.26
CA GLU A 116 -9.18 26.04 -18.60
C GLU A 116 -10.48 25.48 -19.22
N ASP A 117 -10.43 25.05 -20.48
CA ASP A 117 -11.57 24.58 -21.26
C ASP A 117 -11.80 23.05 -21.23
N ARG A 118 -10.92 22.24 -20.62
CA ARG A 118 -11.07 20.77 -20.61
C ARG A 118 -10.71 20.15 -19.28
N PHE A 119 -11.73 19.66 -18.57
CA PHE A 119 -11.51 18.80 -17.41
C PHE A 119 -10.96 17.43 -17.85
N SER A 120 -9.80 17.05 -17.31
CA SER A 120 -9.25 15.71 -17.41
C SER A 120 -8.84 15.23 -16.03
N TYR A 121 -9.28 14.04 -15.64
CA TYR A 121 -8.76 13.46 -14.41
C TYR A 121 -7.26 13.21 -14.53
N PRO A 122 -6.49 13.52 -13.47
CA PRO A 122 -5.08 13.23 -13.43
C PRO A 122 -4.71 11.78 -13.75
N LYS A 123 -3.54 11.59 -14.34
CA LYS A 123 -2.99 10.28 -14.67
C LYS A 123 -1.59 10.15 -14.10
N VAL A 124 -1.27 8.94 -13.68
CA VAL A 124 0.08 8.51 -13.30
C VAL A 124 0.42 7.31 -14.15
N HIS A 125 1.34 7.49 -15.09
CA HIS A 125 1.85 6.44 -15.95
C HIS A 125 3.36 6.33 -15.80
N LEU A 126 3.85 5.12 -15.56
CA LEU A 126 5.28 4.82 -15.53
C LEU A 126 5.60 3.91 -16.70
N GLN A 127 6.64 4.25 -17.46
CA GLN A 127 7.19 3.34 -18.45
C GLN A 127 8.34 2.58 -17.82
N VAL A 128 8.21 1.26 -17.70
CA VAL A 128 9.28 0.39 -17.21
C VAL A 128 9.87 -0.44 -18.34
N GLN A 129 11.17 -0.73 -18.22
CA GLN A 129 11.91 -1.50 -19.19
C GLN A 129 12.58 -2.70 -18.51
N ALA A 130 12.34 -3.90 -19.04
CA ALA A 130 13.13 -5.08 -18.70
C ALA A 130 14.38 -5.15 -19.59
N PRO A 131 15.52 -5.61 -19.05
CA PRO A 131 16.70 -5.86 -19.86
C PRO A 131 16.40 -6.87 -20.96
N ALA A 132 17.03 -6.68 -22.13
CA ALA A 132 16.95 -7.63 -23.24
C ALA A 132 17.43 -9.01 -22.79
N ALA A 133 16.71 -10.06 -23.18
CA ALA A 133 17.10 -11.43 -22.88
C ALA A 133 18.21 -11.88 -23.84
N ALA A 134 19.05 -12.83 -23.45
CA ALA A 134 20.03 -13.41 -24.38
C ALA A 134 19.38 -14.02 -25.65
N SER A 135 18.11 -14.43 -25.53
CA SER A 135 17.29 -14.97 -26.62
C SER A 135 16.54 -13.92 -27.46
N ASP A 136 16.48 -12.66 -27.01
CA ASP A 136 15.90 -11.56 -27.78
C ASP A 136 16.62 -10.24 -27.50
N PRO A 137 17.29 -9.65 -28.51
CA PRO A 137 18.03 -8.41 -28.35
C PRO A 137 17.16 -7.17 -28.10
N GLU A 138 15.84 -7.20 -28.33
CA GLU A 138 14.97 -6.06 -28.05
C GLU A 138 14.49 -6.03 -26.59
N PRO A 139 14.65 -4.91 -25.86
CA PRO A 139 14.13 -4.78 -24.51
C PRO A 139 12.60 -4.76 -24.53
N LEU A 140 11.99 -5.41 -23.54
CA LEU A 140 10.54 -5.36 -23.35
C LEU A 140 10.17 -4.17 -22.48
N GLU A 141 9.11 -3.50 -22.89
CA GLU A 141 8.61 -2.27 -22.29
C GLU A 141 7.17 -2.45 -21.83
N CYS A 142 6.84 -1.89 -20.67
CA CYS A 142 5.51 -1.97 -20.08
C CYS A 142 5.08 -0.62 -19.51
N GLU A 143 3.90 -0.17 -19.91
CA GLU A 143 3.26 1.02 -19.34
C GLU A 143 2.46 0.61 -18.09
N ILE A 144 2.86 1.09 -16.92
CA ILE A 144 2.16 0.88 -15.64
C ILE A 144 1.28 2.10 -15.36
N GLN A 145 -0.02 1.89 -15.22
CA GLN A 145 -1.01 2.90 -14.87
C GLN A 145 -1.43 2.70 -13.42
N ILE A 146 -1.12 3.66 -12.54
CA ILE A 146 -1.49 3.60 -11.12
C ILE A 146 -2.71 4.50 -10.90
N ARG A 147 -3.73 3.97 -10.24
CA ARG A 147 -5.02 4.64 -10.04
C ARG A 147 -5.63 4.33 -8.68
N SER A 148 -6.38 5.25 -8.10
CA SER A 148 -7.41 4.93 -7.10
C SER A 148 -8.59 4.15 -7.72
N GLU A 149 -9.44 3.57 -6.88
CA GLU A 149 -10.73 2.99 -7.31
C GLU A 149 -11.59 4.00 -8.08
N ALA A 150 -11.66 5.24 -7.59
CA ALA A 150 -12.45 6.31 -8.21
C ALA A 150 -11.87 6.70 -9.58
N GLN A 151 -10.54 6.81 -9.67
CA GLN A 151 -9.81 7.01 -10.93
C GLN A 151 -10.09 5.93 -11.95
N ASP A 152 -10.05 4.65 -11.56
CA ASP A 152 -10.33 3.55 -12.48
C ASP A 152 -11.78 3.55 -12.95
N LEU A 153 -12.73 3.81 -12.04
CA LEU A 153 -14.14 3.95 -12.39
C LEU A 153 -14.35 5.05 -13.43
N TRP A 154 -13.80 6.25 -13.19
CA TRP A 154 -13.88 7.34 -14.14
C TRP A 154 -13.23 6.97 -15.48
N ALA A 155 -12.02 6.39 -15.46
CA ALA A 155 -11.30 6.06 -16.68
C ALA A 155 -12.06 5.03 -17.54
N ARG A 156 -12.70 4.02 -16.94
CA ARG A 156 -13.52 3.05 -17.68
C ARG A 156 -14.76 3.68 -18.31
N MET A 157 -15.45 4.55 -17.57
CA MET A 157 -16.66 5.23 -18.05
C MET A 157 -16.35 6.25 -19.13
N SER A 158 -15.41 7.16 -18.87
CA SER A 158 -15.03 8.24 -19.77
C SER A 158 -14.40 7.73 -21.07
N HIS A 159 -13.57 6.70 -21.02
CA HIS A 159 -12.95 6.14 -22.23
C HIS A 159 -14.00 5.60 -23.23
N THR A 160 -15.10 5.07 -22.74
CA THR A 160 -16.19 4.54 -23.57
C THR A 160 -16.94 5.65 -24.30
N TRP A 161 -17.22 6.76 -23.63
CA TRP A 161 -18.13 7.80 -24.15
C TRP A 161 -17.43 9.04 -24.69
N LEU A 162 -16.23 9.39 -24.20
CA LEU A 162 -15.48 10.56 -24.65
C LEU A 162 -14.45 10.24 -25.74
N TYR A 163 -13.92 9.02 -25.76
CA TYR A 163 -12.77 8.68 -26.62
C TYR A 163 -13.10 7.64 -27.70
N LYS A 164 -14.06 6.74 -27.48
CA LYS A 164 -14.45 5.72 -28.47
C LYS A 164 -15.57 6.14 -29.42
N GLN A 165 -16.33 7.19 -29.09
CA GLN A 165 -17.47 7.66 -29.89
C GLN A 165 -17.12 8.99 -30.56
N GLU A 166 -17.09 9.02 -31.90
CA GLU A 166 -17.09 10.29 -32.62
C GLU A 166 -18.50 10.89 -32.56
N GLY A 167 -18.61 12.20 -32.28
CA GLY A 167 -19.90 12.90 -32.26
C GLY A 167 -20.69 12.79 -30.95
N THR A 168 -20.04 12.52 -29.81
CA THR A 168 -20.71 12.52 -28.50
C THR A 168 -21.46 13.84 -28.25
N PRO A 169 -22.78 13.80 -28.02
CA PRO A 169 -23.58 15.01 -27.83
C PRO A 169 -23.12 15.87 -26.64
N PRO A 170 -23.17 17.22 -26.73
CA PRO A 170 -22.68 18.11 -25.67
C PRO A 170 -23.31 17.87 -24.29
N ASN A 171 -24.58 17.47 -24.23
CA ASN A 171 -25.26 17.15 -22.97
C ASN A 171 -24.67 15.89 -22.30
N VAL A 172 -24.23 14.90 -23.07
CA VAL A 172 -23.55 13.71 -22.55
C VAL A 172 -22.17 14.08 -22.00
N THR A 173 -21.39 14.84 -22.78
CA THR A 173 -20.09 15.36 -22.34
C THR A 173 -20.21 16.18 -21.05
N ARG A 174 -21.20 17.08 -20.97
CA ARG A 174 -21.49 17.85 -19.75
C ARG A 174 -21.83 16.95 -18.56
N SER A 175 -22.59 15.89 -18.78
CA SER A 175 -22.97 14.95 -17.71
C SER A 175 -21.75 14.19 -17.19
N LEU A 176 -20.83 13.79 -18.07
CA LEU A 176 -19.58 13.16 -17.68
C LEU A 176 -18.68 14.12 -16.90
N TYR A 177 -18.53 15.37 -17.33
CA TYR A 177 -17.73 16.34 -16.56
C TYR A 177 -18.31 16.67 -15.18
N ARG A 178 -19.64 16.58 -14.99
CA ARG A 178 -20.23 16.68 -13.64
C ARG A 178 -19.85 15.51 -12.75
N LEU A 179 -19.85 14.29 -13.31
CA LEU A 179 -19.40 13.11 -12.57
C LEU A 179 -17.93 13.20 -12.21
N LEU A 180 -17.12 13.83 -13.06
CA LEU A 180 -15.71 14.02 -12.81
C LEU A 180 -15.44 14.76 -11.49
N ALA A 181 -16.13 15.87 -11.28
CA ALA A 181 -16.03 16.64 -10.04
C ALA A 181 -16.43 15.82 -8.80
N LEU A 182 -17.41 14.91 -8.94
CA LEU A 182 -17.81 14.02 -7.84
C LEU A 182 -16.76 12.94 -7.56
N VAL A 183 -16.08 12.43 -8.60
CA VAL A 183 -14.99 11.46 -8.44
C VAL A 183 -13.80 12.11 -7.75
N GLU A 184 -13.43 13.34 -8.14
CA GLU A 184 -12.35 14.09 -7.48
C GLU A 184 -12.69 14.39 -6.02
N LEU A 185 -13.93 14.83 -5.75
CA LEU A 185 -14.40 15.05 -4.39
C LEU A 185 -14.41 13.77 -3.56
N TYR A 186 -14.80 12.63 -4.16
CA TYR A 186 -14.78 11.34 -3.48
C TYR A 186 -13.36 10.97 -3.02
N ASP A 187 -12.36 11.01 -3.93
CA ASP A 187 -10.98 10.72 -3.57
C ASP A 187 -10.47 11.68 -2.48
N ALA A 188 -10.79 12.97 -2.57
CA ALA A 188 -10.38 13.98 -1.60
C ALA A 188 -11.00 13.77 -0.20
N GLU A 189 -12.29 13.43 -0.13
CA GLU A 189 -12.98 13.19 1.14
C GLU A 189 -12.54 11.88 1.80
N ILE A 190 -12.26 10.84 1.00
CA ILE A 190 -11.66 9.59 1.51
C ILE A 190 -10.29 9.87 2.10
N GLU A 191 -9.42 10.57 1.37
CA GLU A 191 -8.07 10.90 1.84
C GLU A 191 -8.11 11.76 3.11
N ARG A 192 -8.99 12.77 3.15
CA ARG A 192 -9.18 13.59 4.36
C ARG A 192 -9.66 12.75 5.53
N GLY A 193 -10.61 11.84 5.32
CA GLY A 193 -11.14 10.94 6.34
C GLY A 193 -10.06 10.01 6.91
N ILE A 194 -9.28 9.39 6.03
CA ILE A 194 -8.13 8.54 6.40
C ILE A 194 -7.09 9.36 7.17
N GLY A 195 -6.68 10.52 6.66
CA GLY A 195 -5.71 11.38 7.34
C GLY A 195 -6.19 11.85 8.73
N THR A 196 -7.49 12.17 8.85
CA THR A 196 -8.10 12.54 10.14
C THR A 196 -8.11 11.36 11.10
N PHE A 197 -8.52 10.19 10.64
CA PHE A 197 -8.51 8.97 11.45
C PHE A 197 -7.09 8.61 11.90
N MET A 198 -6.12 8.57 10.99
CA MET A 198 -4.72 8.24 11.31
C MET A 198 -4.08 9.20 12.32
N SER A 199 -4.59 10.43 12.41
CA SER A 199 -4.16 11.46 13.37
C SER A 199 -4.99 11.47 14.66
N SER A 200 -5.97 10.57 14.80
CA SER A 200 -6.82 10.50 15.99
C SER A 200 -6.16 9.67 17.09
N PRO A 201 -6.46 9.95 18.37
CA PRO A 201 -5.99 9.14 19.50
C PRO A 201 -6.36 7.66 19.34
N GLU A 202 -7.57 7.36 18.86
CA GLU A 202 -8.05 6.00 18.68
C GLU A 202 -7.24 5.23 17.63
N ALA A 203 -6.74 5.89 16.58
CA ALA A 203 -5.87 5.23 15.60
C ALA A 203 -4.44 5.04 16.10
N GLN A 204 -3.92 5.94 16.95
CA GLN A 204 -2.65 5.74 17.64
C GLN A 204 -2.75 4.55 18.61
N GLU A 205 -3.81 4.50 19.40
CA GLU A 205 -4.12 3.40 20.31
C GLU A 205 -4.22 2.06 19.55
N ASN A 206 -5.00 2.02 18.46
CA ASN A 206 -5.14 0.81 17.64
C ASN A 206 -3.81 0.38 17.00
N ARG A 207 -2.97 1.31 16.54
CA ARG A 207 -1.64 0.97 15.98
C ARG A 207 -0.74 0.33 17.04
N LEU A 208 -0.64 0.96 18.21
CA LEU A 208 0.15 0.43 19.32
C LEU A 208 -0.38 -0.95 19.75
N PHE A 209 -1.70 -1.09 19.85
CA PHE A 209 -2.39 -2.35 20.11
C PHE A 209 -1.98 -3.44 19.11
N MET A 210 -2.12 -3.19 17.81
CA MET A 210 -1.83 -4.18 16.77
C MET A 210 -0.37 -4.64 16.77
N VAL A 211 0.58 -3.72 17.00
CA VAL A 211 2.01 -4.07 17.09
C VAL A 211 2.27 -4.92 18.33
N ALA A 212 1.73 -4.53 19.48
CA ALA A 212 1.85 -5.28 20.73
C ALA A 212 1.21 -6.68 20.61
N GLU A 213 0.01 -6.77 20.06
CA GLU A 213 -0.74 -8.01 19.85
C GLU A 213 0.03 -8.96 18.93
N ARG A 214 0.59 -8.48 17.83
CA ARG A 214 1.42 -9.28 16.92
C ARG A 214 2.57 -9.96 17.66
N PHE A 215 3.26 -9.24 18.53
CA PHE A 215 4.37 -9.80 19.30
C PHE A 215 3.90 -10.70 20.43
N TYR A 216 2.86 -10.30 21.16
CA TYR A 216 2.22 -11.12 22.18
C TYR A 216 1.81 -12.49 21.64
N ARG A 217 1.17 -12.53 20.46
CA ARG A 217 0.75 -13.78 19.80
C ARG A 217 1.89 -14.69 19.39
N ALA A 218 3.13 -14.19 19.30
CA ALA A 218 4.31 -15.03 19.09
C ALA A 218 4.67 -15.84 20.34
N PHE A 219 4.22 -15.43 21.53
CA PHE A 219 4.55 -16.06 22.82
C PHE A 219 3.33 -16.68 23.52
N CYS A 220 2.11 -16.22 23.23
CA CYS A 220 0.88 -16.74 23.85
C CYS A 220 -0.25 -16.91 22.83
N SER A 221 -0.96 -18.04 22.90
CA SER A 221 -2.07 -18.37 21.99
C SER A 221 -3.46 -18.24 22.59
N VAL A 222 -3.57 -17.90 23.87
CA VAL A 222 -4.85 -17.82 24.58
C VAL A 222 -5.55 -16.49 24.28
N PRO A 223 -6.90 -16.48 24.17
CA PRO A 223 -7.65 -15.24 24.07
C PRO A 223 -7.33 -14.28 25.22
N TYR A 224 -7.03 -13.03 24.89
CA TYR A 224 -6.91 -11.93 25.85
C TYR A 224 -8.27 -11.24 26.03
N ARG A 225 -8.38 -10.36 27.03
CA ARG A 225 -9.63 -9.67 27.39
C ARG A 225 -9.67 -8.30 26.75
N GLU A 226 -10.46 -8.17 25.67
CA GLU A 226 -10.59 -6.92 24.92
C GLU A 226 -11.07 -5.74 25.77
N ASP A 227 -11.89 -5.98 26.80
CA ASP A 227 -12.36 -4.95 27.72
C ASP A 227 -11.21 -4.35 28.53
N GLU A 228 -10.33 -5.18 29.08
CA GLU A 228 -9.14 -4.72 29.81
C GLU A 228 -8.16 -3.99 28.88
N SER A 229 -8.00 -4.48 27.65
CA SER A 229 -7.14 -3.83 26.67
C SER A 229 -7.58 -2.41 26.31
N ARG A 230 -8.89 -2.18 26.23
CA ARG A 230 -9.44 -0.84 25.95
C ARG A 230 -9.18 0.16 27.06
N GLU A 231 -8.94 -0.30 28.29
CA GLU A 231 -8.65 0.58 29.42
C GLU A 231 -7.17 0.96 29.49
N ILE A 232 -6.26 0.00 29.23
CA ILE A 232 -4.81 0.17 29.44
C ILE A 232 -4.12 0.88 28.25
N PHE A 233 -4.49 0.56 27.01
CA PHE A 233 -3.82 1.15 25.84
C PHE A 233 -3.91 2.68 25.75
N PRO A 234 -4.99 3.36 26.17
CA PRO A 234 -5.02 4.83 26.25
C PRO A 234 -3.91 5.41 27.16
N VAL A 235 -3.59 4.75 28.27
CA VAL A 235 -2.49 5.19 29.17
C VAL A 235 -1.13 4.97 28.51
N LEU A 236 -0.91 3.79 27.93
CA LEU A 236 0.33 3.47 27.24
C LEU A 236 0.56 4.32 25.99
N THR A 237 -0.50 4.65 25.25
CA THR A 237 -0.42 5.48 24.04
C THR A 237 -0.01 6.90 24.39
N ARG A 238 -0.60 7.49 25.45
CA ARG A 238 -0.17 8.81 25.96
C ARG A 238 1.31 8.84 26.33
N LEU A 239 1.83 7.77 26.93
CA LEU A 239 3.24 7.66 27.26
C LEU A 239 4.11 7.58 26.01
N VAL A 240 3.71 6.77 25.03
CA VAL A 240 4.43 6.60 23.76
C VAL A 240 4.48 7.90 22.95
N ASP A 241 3.37 8.63 22.88
CA ASP A 241 3.27 9.89 22.14
C ASP A 241 4.23 10.98 22.67
N GLN A 242 4.63 10.90 23.94
CA GLN A 242 5.58 11.84 24.54
C GLN A 242 7.05 11.57 24.16
N LEU A 243 7.36 10.43 23.53
CA LEU A 243 8.73 9.97 23.34
C LEU A 243 9.45 10.57 22.12
N ASP A 244 8.74 11.25 21.21
CA ASP A 244 9.27 11.80 19.94
C ASP A 244 10.22 10.83 19.19
N ILE A 245 9.84 9.55 19.14
CA ILE A 245 10.57 8.47 18.45
C ILE A 245 9.60 7.59 17.66
N ASN A 246 10.16 6.80 16.72
CA ASN A 246 9.44 5.68 16.12
C ASN A 246 9.35 4.53 17.13
N TYR A 247 8.32 4.56 17.97
CA TYR A 247 8.15 3.58 19.04
C TYR A 247 7.83 2.18 18.51
N GLU A 248 7.16 2.05 17.37
CA GLU A 248 6.90 0.74 16.75
C GLU A 248 8.22 0.02 16.46
N GLN A 249 9.19 0.74 15.88
CA GLN A 249 10.53 0.20 15.64
C GLN A 249 11.28 -0.13 16.93
N ALA A 250 11.18 0.73 17.95
CA ALA A 250 11.78 0.46 19.26
C ALA A 250 11.21 -0.82 19.91
N LEU A 251 9.90 -1.05 19.78
CA LEU A 251 9.23 -2.24 20.31
C LEU A 251 9.61 -3.51 19.52
N ILE A 252 9.78 -3.39 18.19
CA ILE A 252 10.32 -4.48 17.35
C ILE A 252 11.72 -4.86 17.83
N GLU A 253 12.61 -3.89 18.02
CA GLU A 253 13.98 -4.14 18.48
C GLU A 253 14.01 -4.72 19.88
N PHE A 254 13.21 -4.19 20.80
CA PHE A 254 13.08 -4.71 22.16
C PHE A 254 12.67 -6.19 22.17
N THR A 255 11.59 -6.55 21.46
CA THR A 255 11.07 -7.92 21.43
C THR A 255 12.05 -8.91 20.81
N GLN A 256 12.79 -8.50 19.77
CA GLN A 256 13.86 -9.31 19.18
C GLN A 256 15.01 -9.51 20.17
N ASN A 257 15.47 -8.43 20.81
CA ASN A 257 16.60 -8.44 21.74
C ASN A 257 16.29 -9.15 23.07
N ARG A 258 15.02 -9.30 23.43
CA ARG A 258 14.56 -9.93 24.68
C ARG A 258 13.77 -11.21 24.46
N LYS A 259 13.78 -11.76 23.24
CA LYS A 259 13.01 -12.95 22.85
C LYS A 259 13.14 -14.11 23.85
N GLU A 260 14.36 -14.53 24.19
CA GLU A 260 14.57 -15.65 25.13
C GLU A 260 14.02 -15.36 26.53
N LYS A 261 14.08 -14.10 26.98
CA LYS A 261 13.54 -13.70 28.28
C LYS A 261 12.01 -13.71 28.25
N LEU A 262 11.41 -13.17 27.19
CA LEU A 262 9.97 -13.20 26.97
C LEU A 262 9.45 -14.64 26.92
N GLU A 263 10.06 -15.52 26.12
CA GLU A 263 9.69 -16.94 26.04
C GLU A 263 9.68 -17.61 27.41
N ARG A 264 10.71 -17.38 28.23
CA ARG A 264 10.76 -17.92 29.60
C ARG A 264 9.64 -17.38 30.48
N ILE A 265 9.34 -16.09 30.41
CA ILE A 265 8.29 -15.47 31.23
C ILE A 265 6.92 -16.01 30.82
N TYR A 266 6.58 -15.98 29.53
CA TYR A 266 5.29 -16.51 29.06
C TYR A 266 5.15 -18.03 29.30
N SER A 267 6.23 -18.81 29.18
CA SER A 267 6.18 -20.25 29.49
C SER A 267 5.98 -20.57 30.98
N ARG A 268 6.32 -19.64 31.87
CA ARG A 268 6.27 -19.85 33.32
C ARG A 268 5.02 -19.24 33.95
N TYR A 269 4.67 -18.04 33.52
CA TYR A 269 3.60 -17.20 34.09
C TYR A 269 2.43 -16.95 33.13
N GLY A 270 2.54 -17.34 31.85
CA GLY A 270 1.42 -17.31 30.92
C GLY A 270 0.43 -18.45 31.17
N PRO A 271 -0.70 -18.53 30.46
CA PRO A 271 -1.86 -19.34 30.82
C PRO A 271 -1.61 -20.84 31.01
N ASP A 272 -0.67 -21.40 30.25
CA ASP A 272 -0.27 -22.82 30.31
C ASP A 272 0.97 -23.04 31.20
N GLY A 273 1.45 -21.99 31.86
CA GLY A 273 2.67 -21.99 32.67
C GLY A 273 2.46 -22.55 34.07
N ALA A 274 3.50 -23.19 34.60
CA ALA A 274 3.44 -23.88 35.90
C ALA A 274 3.16 -22.95 37.10
N LEU A 275 3.36 -21.64 36.95
CA LEU A 275 3.12 -20.64 38.01
C LEU A 275 1.96 -19.69 37.69
N TYR A 276 1.15 -19.98 36.66
CA TYR A 276 0.04 -19.11 36.33
C TYR A 276 -1.03 -19.12 37.42
N GLU A 277 -1.44 -17.91 37.80
CA GLU A 277 -2.50 -17.64 38.75
C GLU A 277 -3.38 -16.53 38.14
N PRO A 278 -4.64 -16.84 37.75
CA PRO A 278 -5.46 -15.95 36.93
C PRO A 278 -5.70 -14.56 37.52
N ARG A 279 -5.66 -14.40 38.84
CA ARG A 279 -5.85 -13.09 39.50
C ARG A 279 -4.57 -12.27 39.60
N ARG A 280 -3.41 -12.93 39.62
CA ARG A 280 -2.12 -12.30 39.88
C ARG A 280 -1.38 -11.95 38.59
N TYR A 281 -1.50 -12.80 37.58
CA TYR A 281 -0.79 -12.64 36.31
C TYR A 281 -1.74 -12.32 35.15
N ALA A 282 -2.90 -11.72 35.45
CA ALA A 282 -3.92 -11.37 34.47
C ALA A 282 -3.37 -10.51 33.32
N LEU A 283 -2.49 -9.55 33.63
CA LEU A 283 -1.89 -8.67 32.62
C LEU A 283 -0.80 -9.35 31.78
N ILE A 284 -0.13 -10.39 32.29
CA ILE A 284 0.84 -11.17 31.49
C ILE A 284 0.13 -11.83 30.32
N THR A 285 -1.15 -12.17 30.46
CA THR A 285 -1.94 -12.80 29.39
C THR A 285 -2.64 -11.79 28.50
N GLN A 286 -2.10 -10.57 28.40
CA GLN A 286 -2.63 -9.49 27.57
C GLN A 286 -1.54 -8.87 26.69
N PRO A 287 -1.87 -8.30 25.52
CA PRO A 287 -0.92 -7.68 24.61
C PRO A 287 -0.06 -6.57 25.23
N GLU A 288 -0.62 -5.81 26.16
CA GLU A 288 -0.01 -4.66 26.85
C GLU A 288 1.24 -5.05 27.61
N SER A 289 1.34 -6.30 28.08
CA SER A 289 2.51 -6.79 28.79
C SER A 289 3.81 -6.58 28.01
N ILE A 290 3.80 -6.71 26.69
CA ILE A 290 4.97 -6.45 25.84
C ILE A 290 5.42 -5.00 25.93
N VAL A 291 4.47 -4.06 25.89
CA VAL A 291 4.73 -2.62 25.99
C VAL A 291 5.17 -2.27 27.41
N VAL A 292 4.50 -2.81 28.42
CA VAL A 292 4.84 -2.60 29.84
C VAL A 292 6.25 -3.12 30.14
N PHE A 293 6.66 -4.28 29.64
CA PHE A 293 8.02 -4.78 29.82
C PHE A 293 9.08 -3.88 29.18
N GLU A 294 8.82 -3.31 27.99
CA GLU A 294 9.72 -2.32 27.37
C GLU A 294 9.87 -1.10 28.26
N PHE A 295 8.75 -0.55 28.73
CA PHE A 295 8.75 0.62 29.60
C PHE A 295 9.38 0.35 30.96
N LEU A 296 9.18 -0.83 31.55
CA LEU A 296 9.84 -1.24 32.79
C LEU A 296 11.37 -1.31 32.63
N GLU A 297 11.86 -1.69 31.46
CA GLU A 297 13.29 -1.77 31.20
C GLU A 297 13.91 -0.39 30.96
N ASN A 298 13.22 0.46 30.17
CA ASN A 298 13.81 1.69 29.66
C ASN A 298 13.35 2.97 30.39
N ARG A 299 12.14 2.95 30.99
CA ARG A 299 11.42 4.15 31.47
C ARG A 299 10.51 3.90 32.69
N LYS A 300 10.93 3.00 33.60
CA LYS A 300 10.09 2.49 34.70
C LYS A 300 9.41 3.54 35.59
N PHE A 301 10.08 4.66 35.89
CA PHE A 301 9.51 5.69 36.76
C PHE A 301 8.40 6.47 36.04
N THR A 302 8.58 6.74 34.75
CA THR A 302 7.55 7.37 33.90
C THR A 302 6.34 6.46 33.77
N LEU A 303 6.56 5.16 33.56
CA LEU A 303 5.48 4.18 33.55
C LEU A 303 4.73 4.14 34.89
N LYS A 304 5.46 4.06 36.00
CA LYS A 304 4.88 4.01 37.34
C LYS A 304 3.99 5.23 37.63
N GLU A 305 4.50 6.44 37.36
CA GLU A 305 3.76 7.68 37.61
C GLU A 305 2.45 7.76 36.81
N ALA A 306 2.49 7.36 35.54
CA ALA A 306 1.29 7.30 34.71
C ALA A 306 0.33 6.18 35.15
N TRP A 307 0.86 5.02 35.53
CA TRP A 307 0.06 3.87 35.96
C TRP A 307 -0.69 4.15 37.26
N GLU A 308 -0.02 4.75 38.26
CA GLU A 308 -0.62 5.13 39.56
C GLU A 308 -1.81 6.08 39.44
N SER A 309 -1.88 6.84 38.35
CA SER A 309 -2.95 7.80 38.11
C SER A 309 -4.26 7.12 37.67
N ASP A 310 -4.16 5.96 37.03
CA ASP A 310 -5.29 5.31 36.35
C ASP A 310 -5.58 3.87 36.87
N PHE A 311 -4.60 3.18 37.48
CA PHE A 311 -4.69 1.77 37.87
C PHE A 311 -4.03 1.48 39.23
N ASP A 312 -4.29 0.28 39.78
CA ASP A 312 -3.61 -0.21 40.97
C ASP A 312 -2.14 -0.56 40.67
N LEU A 313 -1.25 -0.17 41.57
CA LEU A 313 0.18 -0.47 41.49
C LEU A 313 0.49 -1.95 41.64
N ASP A 314 -0.35 -2.70 42.35
CA ASP A 314 -0.13 -4.13 42.57
C ASP A 314 -0.11 -4.88 41.23
N ASP A 315 -0.93 -4.47 40.26
CA ASP A 315 -0.94 -5.06 38.92
C ASP A 315 0.39 -4.79 38.16
N LEU A 316 0.96 -3.60 38.32
CA LEU A 316 2.25 -3.25 37.72
C LEU A 316 3.41 -3.95 38.43
N ARG A 317 3.33 -4.13 39.75
CA ARG A 317 4.35 -4.83 40.56
C ARG A 317 4.55 -6.26 40.10
N GLU A 318 3.48 -6.98 39.78
CA GLU A 318 3.57 -8.36 39.31
C GLU A 318 4.30 -8.47 37.95
N LEU A 319 4.05 -7.54 37.03
CA LEU A 319 4.82 -7.43 35.77
C LEU A 319 6.27 -7.03 36.03
N ALA A 320 6.51 -6.10 36.96
CA ALA A 320 7.86 -5.68 37.33
C ALA A 320 8.69 -6.81 37.95
N ASP A 321 8.10 -7.57 38.87
CA ASP A 321 8.74 -8.72 39.53
C ASP A 321 9.08 -9.83 38.53
N THR A 322 8.14 -10.15 37.61
CA THR A 322 8.39 -11.14 36.55
C THR A 322 9.46 -10.65 35.57
N TRP A 323 9.57 -9.34 35.33
CA TRP A 323 10.66 -8.74 34.56
C TRP A 323 11.95 -8.52 35.36
N SER A 324 11.94 -8.81 36.67
CA SER A 324 13.06 -8.57 37.61
C SER A 324 13.49 -7.10 37.70
N VAL A 325 12.52 -6.19 37.72
CA VAL A 325 12.71 -4.74 37.89
C VAL A 325 12.06 -4.29 39.19
N ASN A 326 12.81 -3.57 40.03
CA ASN A 326 12.26 -2.91 41.21
C ASN A 326 11.69 -1.52 40.81
N ILE A 327 10.41 -1.29 41.13
CA ILE A 327 9.68 -0.05 40.88
C ILE A 327 9.39 0.74 42.17
N GLU A 328 9.92 0.36 43.32
CA GLU A 328 9.80 1.09 44.59
C GLU A 328 10.68 2.35 44.63
#